data_AF-A0A518JTY7-F1
#
_entry.id   AF-A0A518JTY7-F1
#
_cell.length_a   1.000
_cell.length_b   1.000
_cell.length_c   1.000
_cell.angle_alpha   90.00
_cell.angle_beta   90.00
_cell.angle_gamma   90.00
#
_symmetry.space_group_name_H-M   'P 1'
#
loop_
_entity.id
_entity.type
_entity.pdbx_description
1 polymer ?
#
loop_
_entity_poly.entity_id
_entity_poly.type
_entity_poly.pdbx_seq_one_letter_code
_entity_poly.pdbx_strand_id
1 'polypeptide(L)'
;MFNLIEKVLADDGSFFLNVGRTSQKPWLAQRVVELLRFRFKLQNEIIWAKSVTVNDRSYGQFRPVPGKRFLTPTHEHVYHLTKRGDVEIDRLALGVPYSHRTGLYRFKNFEDTRCGGTIWTIPHDSTKSREDKWSHPCPFPVELPVRCIKLHGIKEGMTVLDPFNGVGGSTTAMAQLGVNGIGIDLDEGYCQTAKSRLLEEQDRIAQFRKTTTDSEDADMEELLYLRQELMVILEDCIDLGGQSSQQNIKELYEMMESSKQFGFNVVLASISPELHEFYRGLPASLAA
;
A
#
# COMPACT_ATOMS: atom_id res chain seq x y z
N MET A 1 12.58 -2.28 -12.61
CA MET A 1 11.45 -2.20 -11.66
C MET A 1 10.31 -1.32 -12.14
N PHE A 2 10.46 0.01 -12.26
CA PHE A 2 9.34 0.89 -12.66
C PHE A 2 8.74 0.54 -14.04
N ASN A 3 9.54 0.00 -14.96
CA ASN A 3 9.05 -0.55 -16.25
C ASN A 3 8.09 -1.73 -16.05
N LEU A 4 8.29 -2.56 -15.01
CA LEU A 4 7.38 -3.67 -14.69
C LEU A 4 6.10 -3.14 -14.05
N ILE A 5 6.21 -2.16 -13.14
CA ILE A 5 5.05 -1.48 -12.56
C ILE A 5 4.18 -0.87 -13.67
N GLU A 6 4.78 -0.17 -14.64
CA GLU A 6 4.06 0.41 -15.79
C GLU A 6 3.33 -0.66 -16.61
N LYS A 7 3.93 -1.84 -16.80
CA LYS A 7 3.35 -2.95 -17.56
C LYS A 7 2.17 -3.61 -16.85
N VAL A 8 2.26 -3.83 -15.55
CA VAL A 8 1.21 -4.53 -14.77
C VAL A 8 0.10 -3.59 -14.29
N LEU A 9 0.35 -2.28 -14.22
CA LEU A 9 -0.64 -1.30 -13.82
C LEU A 9 -1.74 -1.20 -14.90
N ALA A 10 -3.00 -1.31 -14.49
CA ALA A 10 -4.13 -1.07 -15.39
C ALA A 10 -4.08 0.36 -15.97
N ASP A 11 -4.71 0.54 -17.12
CA ASP A 11 -4.76 1.83 -17.81
C ASP A 11 -5.51 2.91 -17.02
N ASP A 12 -6.45 2.52 -16.17
CA ASP A 12 -7.13 3.36 -15.18
C ASP A 12 -6.59 3.16 -13.75
N GLY A 13 -5.43 2.51 -13.60
CA GLY A 13 -4.83 2.21 -12.31
C GLY A 13 -4.04 3.38 -11.70
N SER A 14 -3.93 3.36 -10.37
CA SER A 14 -3.13 4.31 -9.59
C SER A 14 -1.85 3.68 -9.03
N PHE A 15 -0.73 4.40 -9.17
CA PHE A 15 0.54 4.07 -8.53
C PHE A 15 0.86 5.11 -7.46
N PHE A 16 0.81 4.70 -6.18
CA PHE A 16 1.19 5.55 -5.06
C PHE A 16 2.63 5.25 -4.64
N LEU A 17 3.48 6.28 -4.65
CA LEU A 17 4.89 6.17 -4.30
C LEU A 17 5.23 7.06 -3.11
N ASN A 18 5.50 6.45 -1.95
CA ASN A 18 6.02 7.15 -0.79
C ASN A 18 7.53 7.37 -0.94
N VAL A 19 7.98 8.62 -0.80
CA VAL A 19 9.40 8.97 -0.83
C VAL A 19 9.74 9.95 0.28
N GLY A 20 10.60 9.50 1.19
CA GLY A 20 11.21 10.36 2.19
C GLY A 20 12.42 11.14 1.67
N ARG A 21 12.88 12.11 2.47
CA ARG A 21 14.12 12.85 2.24
C ARG A 21 15.00 12.79 3.47
N THR A 22 16.31 12.90 3.25
CA THR A 22 17.28 13.10 4.33
C THR A 22 18.02 14.40 4.11
N SER A 23 18.64 14.96 5.15
CA SER A 23 19.47 16.16 5.01
C SER A 23 20.68 15.96 4.10
N GLN A 24 21.10 14.71 3.86
CA GLN A 24 22.16 14.37 2.91
C GLN A 24 21.66 14.23 1.46
N LYS A 25 20.37 13.86 1.28
CA LYS A 25 19.73 13.71 -0.04
C LYS A 25 18.47 14.58 -0.13
N PRO A 26 18.62 15.92 -0.12
CA PRO A 26 17.48 16.84 -0.02
C PRO A 26 16.56 16.82 -1.24
N TRP A 27 17.10 16.46 -2.42
CA TRP A 27 16.38 16.43 -3.70
C TRP A 27 15.82 15.05 -4.07
N LEU A 28 15.96 14.05 -3.21
CA LEU A 28 15.66 12.65 -3.57
C LEU A 28 14.21 12.48 -4.03
N ALA A 29 13.26 13.01 -3.27
CA ALA A 29 11.84 12.88 -3.56
C ALA A 29 11.49 13.49 -4.93
N GLN A 30 11.97 14.71 -5.21
CA GLN A 30 11.73 15.39 -6.48
C GLN A 30 12.42 14.65 -7.63
N ARG A 31 13.67 14.21 -7.44
CA ARG A 31 14.43 13.54 -8.48
C ARG A 31 13.83 12.21 -8.90
N VAL A 32 13.29 11.43 -7.94
CA VAL A 32 12.62 10.17 -8.25
C VAL A 32 11.39 10.41 -9.13
N VAL A 33 10.51 11.33 -8.77
CA VAL A 33 9.31 11.64 -9.58
C VAL A 33 9.66 12.22 -10.93
N GLU A 34 10.66 13.10 -10.96
CA GLU A 34 11.14 13.72 -12.19
C GLU A 34 11.68 12.67 -13.17
N LEU A 35 12.31 11.59 -12.69
CA LEU A 35 12.72 10.46 -13.53
C LEU A 35 11.53 9.63 -14.04
N LEU A 36 10.43 9.58 -13.29
CA LEU A 36 9.22 8.83 -13.64
C LEU A 36 8.30 9.56 -14.64
N ARG A 37 8.51 10.87 -14.88
CA ARG A 37 7.66 11.72 -15.74
C ARG A 37 7.47 11.22 -17.17
N PHE A 38 8.39 10.38 -17.66
CA PHE A 38 8.35 9.80 -19.01
C PHE A 38 7.45 8.57 -19.10
N ARG A 39 7.08 7.99 -17.96
CA ARG A 39 6.28 6.75 -17.84
C ARG A 39 4.92 7.00 -17.22
N PHE A 40 4.87 7.92 -16.26
CA PHE A 40 3.68 8.26 -15.53
C PHE A 40 3.45 9.76 -15.53
N LYS A 41 2.18 10.16 -15.38
CA LYS A 41 1.77 11.52 -15.06
C LYS A 41 1.60 11.65 -13.56
N LEU A 42 2.19 12.69 -13.00
CA LEU A 42 1.92 13.11 -11.64
C LEU A 42 0.52 13.72 -11.58
N GLN A 43 -0.42 13.00 -10.98
CA GLN A 43 -1.81 13.43 -10.89
C GLN A 43 -2.08 14.14 -9.56
N ASN A 44 -1.57 13.64 -8.44
CA ASN A 44 -1.59 14.37 -7.16
C ASN A 44 -0.24 14.26 -6.45
N GLU A 45 0.20 15.37 -5.85
CA GLU A 45 1.27 15.37 -4.86
C GLU A 45 0.64 15.47 -3.46
N ILE A 46 0.88 14.46 -2.64
CA ILE A 46 0.37 14.39 -1.27
C ILE A 46 1.55 14.53 -0.30
N ILE A 47 1.38 15.33 0.73
CA ILE A 47 2.32 15.49 1.83
C ILE A 47 1.78 14.69 3.02
N TRP A 48 2.45 13.60 3.34
CA TRP A 48 2.21 12.89 4.59
C TRP A 48 2.95 13.60 5.73
N ALA A 49 2.21 14.35 6.52
CA ALA A 49 2.70 14.97 7.74
C ALA A 49 2.75 13.94 8.88
N LYS A 50 3.97 13.49 9.20
CA LYS A 50 4.27 12.61 10.34
C LYS A 50 4.10 13.34 11.66
N SER A 51 4.36 14.66 11.64
CA SER A 51 4.12 15.53 12.77
C SER A 51 3.75 16.95 12.36
N VAL A 52 2.84 17.55 13.12
CA VAL A 52 2.38 18.93 12.97
C VAL A 52 2.38 19.64 14.33
N THR A 53 2.64 20.95 14.32
CA THR A 53 2.54 21.79 15.51
C THR A 53 1.28 22.65 15.43
N VAL A 54 0.43 22.58 16.45
CA VAL A 54 -0.80 23.36 16.57
C VAL A 54 -0.82 23.99 17.97
N ASN A 55 -0.95 25.31 18.04
CA ASN A 55 -0.98 26.06 19.32
C ASN A 55 0.16 25.65 20.27
N ASP A 56 1.40 25.67 19.77
CA ASP A 56 2.63 25.30 20.49
C ASP A 56 2.69 23.85 21.01
N ARG A 57 1.78 22.99 20.56
CA ARG A 57 1.78 21.55 20.87
C ARG A 57 2.11 20.74 19.63
N SER A 58 3.07 19.83 19.77
CA SER A 58 3.45 18.91 18.71
C SER A 58 2.60 17.65 18.75
N TYR A 59 2.06 17.27 17.61
CA TYR A 59 1.29 16.04 17.41
C TYR A 59 2.02 15.14 16.42
N GLY A 60 2.10 13.83 16.70
CA GLY A 60 2.80 12.85 15.87
C GLY A 60 4.28 12.68 16.19
N GLN A 61 4.85 11.56 15.71
CA GLN A 61 6.22 11.16 16.00
C GLN A 61 7.16 11.50 14.84
N PHE A 62 8.34 12.00 15.17
CA PHE A 62 9.42 12.23 14.23
C PHE A 62 10.77 12.01 14.91
N ARG A 63 11.83 11.79 14.13
CA ARG A 63 13.20 11.69 14.64
C ARG A 63 13.90 13.05 14.50
N PRO A 64 14.27 13.73 15.60
CA PRO A 64 15.05 14.96 15.55
C PRO A 64 16.36 14.79 14.78
N VAL A 65 16.67 15.75 13.91
CA VAL A 65 17.98 15.82 13.26
C VAL A 65 18.93 16.59 14.18
N PRO A 66 20.08 16.01 14.58
CA PRO A 66 21.05 16.71 15.42
C PRO A 66 21.80 17.79 14.63
N GLY A 67 22.23 18.84 15.33
CA GLY A 67 23.06 19.91 14.78
C GLY A 67 22.31 21.23 14.57
N LYS A 68 23.04 22.24 14.08
CA LYS A 68 22.55 23.63 13.95
C LYS A 68 22.16 24.03 12.52
N ARG A 69 22.32 23.12 11.55
CA ARG A 69 22.24 23.44 10.11
C ARG A 69 20.89 23.11 9.45
N PHE A 70 20.21 22.05 9.90
CA PHE A 70 19.03 21.54 9.21
C PHE A 70 17.83 21.46 10.16
N LEU A 71 16.65 21.82 9.64
CA LEU A 71 15.39 21.54 10.31
C LEU A 71 15.11 20.04 10.29
N THR A 72 14.41 19.58 11.31
CA THR A 72 13.96 18.18 11.37
C THR A 72 12.87 17.94 10.33
N PRO A 73 13.00 16.94 9.44
CA PRO A 73 11.93 16.55 8.54
C PRO A 73 10.75 15.97 9.32
N THR A 74 9.56 16.54 9.12
CA THR A 74 8.31 16.11 9.76
C THR A 74 7.29 15.59 8.76
N HIS A 75 7.67 15.47 7.48
CA HIS A 75 6.81 14.96 6.42
C HIS A 75 7.58 14.14 5.40
N GLU A 76 6.83 13.37 4.62
CA GLU A 76 7.27 12.70 3.41
C GLU A 76 6.30 12.95 2.27
N HIS A 77 6.73 12.71 1.04
CA HIS A 77 5.87 12.78 -0.11
C HIS A 77 5.19 11.44 -0.35
N VAL A 78 3.95 11.49 -0.81
CA VAL A 78 3.25 10.38 -1.44
C VAL A 78 2.81 10.89 -2.80
N TYR A 79 3.42 10.36 -3.85
CA TYR A 79 3.09 10.76 -5.21
C TYR A 79 2.03 9.83 -5.76
N HIS A 80 0.90 10.40 -6.19
CA HIS A 80 -0.13 9.70 -6.94
C HIS A 80 0.18 9.83 -8.42
N LEU A 81 0.71 8.76 -8.99
CA LEU A 81 1.13 8.64 -10.38
C LEU A 81 0.12 7.77 -11.13
N THR A 82 -0.20 8.13 -12.36
CA THR A 82 -1.08 7.34 -13.23
C THR A 82 -0.51 7.33 -14.64
N LYS A 83 -0.93 6.41 -15.52
CA LYS A 83 -0.41 6.36 -16.89
C LYS A 83 -0.74 7.63 -17.69
N ARG A 84 -1.96 8.14 -17.54
CA ARG A 84 -2.50 9.25 -18.37
C ARG A 84 -2.77 10.55 -17.61
N GLY A 85 -2.83 10.54 -16.28
CA GLY A 85 -3.14 11.72 -15.47
C GLY A 85 -4.63 12.02 -15.34
N ASP A 86 -5.50 11.10 -15.76
CA ASP A 86 -6.94 11.28 -15.88
C ASP A 86 -7.77 10.25 -15.09
N VAL A 87 -7.15 9.52 -14.16
CA VAL A 87 -7.85 8.50 -13.37
C VAL A 87 -8.82 9.16 -12.41
N GLU A 88 -10.09 8.77 -12.46
CA GLU A 88 -11.09 9.23 -11.49
C GLU A 88 -10.77 8.68 -10.09
N ILE A 89 -10.86 9.55 -9.08
CA ILE A 89 -10.55 9.22 -7.69
C ILE A 89 -11.79 9.44 -6.80
N ASP A 90 -11.94 8.62 -5.76
CA ASP A 90 -12.91 8.87 -4.70
C ASP A 90 -12.34 9.88 -3.68
N ARG A 91 -12.45 11.16 -4.04
CA ARG A 91 -11.98 12.27 -3.20
C ARG A 91 -12.74 12.41 -1.87
N LEU A 92 -13.90 11.76 -1.73
CA LEU A 92 -14.77 11.85 -0.56
C LEU A 92 -14.63 10.62 0.37
N ALA A 93 -14.03 9.53 -0.09
CA ALA A 93 -13.62 8.40 0.78
C ALA A 93 -12.71 8.84 1.93
N LEU A 94 -11.96 9.95 1.74
CA LEU A 94 -11.13 10.61 2.75
C LEU A 94 -11.69 11.98 3.16
N GLY A 95 -13.00 12.16 3.05
CA GLY A 95 -13.70 13.40 3.34
C GLY A 95 -13.52 13.83 4.80
N VAL A 96 -13.44 15.13 5.01
CA VAL A 96 -13.39 15.75 6.35
C VAL A 96 -14.58 16.67 6.50
N PRO A 97 -15.26 16.67 7.66
CA PRO A 97 -16.37 17.60 7.89
C PRO A 97 -15.89 19.05 7.83
N TYR A 98 -16.75 19.94 7.35
CA TYR A 98 -16.51 21.38 7.45
C TYR A 98 -16.56 21.86 8.90
N SER A 99 -15.57 22.64 9.33
CA SER A 99 -15.56 23.24 10.68
C SER A 99 -16.63 24.31 10.87
N HIS A 100 -16.99 25.01 9.78
CA HIS A 100 -18.05 26.01 9.78
C HIS A 100 -18.93 25.82 8.55
N ARG A 101 -20.24 25.71 8.76
CA ARG A 101 -21.23 25.50 7.68
C ARG A 101 -21.60 26.79 6.92
N THR A 102 -21.02 27.92 7.29
CA THR A 102 -21.37 29.24 6.76
C THR A 102 -20.95 29.37 5.30
N GLY A 103 -21.94 29.48 4.40
CA GLY A 103 -21.73 29.66 2.96
C GLY A 103 -22.06 28.42 2.11
N LEU A 104 -22.22 27.24 2.73
CA LEU A 104 -22.56 25.99 2.03
C LEU A 104 -24.00 25.96 1.52
N TYR A 105 -24.91 26.68 2.19
CA TYR A 105 -26.32 26.82 1.80
C TYR A 105 -26.56 27.46 0.42
N ARG A 106 -25.51 28.03 -0.20
CA ARG A 106 -25.57 28.60 -1.55
C ARG A 106 -25.48 27.55 -2.65
N PHE A 107 -25.06 26.33 -2.31
CA PHE A 107 -24.97 25.22 -3.25
C PHE A 107 -26.21 24.32 -3.10
N LYS A 108 -26.96 24.13 -4.18
CA LYS A 108 -28.01 23.11 -4.24
C LYS A 108 -27.32 21.75 -4.18
N ASN A 109 -27.52 21.00 -3.09
CA ASN A 109 -26.93 19.68 -2.81
C ASN A 109 -25.49 19.72 -2.26
N PHE A 110 -25.25 20.50 -1.20
CA PHE A 110 -23.96 20.42 -0.49
C PHE A 110 -23.91 19.19 0.42
N GLU A 111 -22.78 18.48 0.39
CA GLU A 111 -22.45 17.48 1.40
C GLU A 111 -21.77 18.14 2.59
N ASP A 112 -21.95 17.57 3.78
CA ASP A 112 -21.36 18.07 5.04
C ASP A 112 -19.84 17.81 5.12
N THR A 113 -19.27 17.11 4.14
CA THR A 113 -17.86 16.77 4.03
C THR A 113 -17.22 17.50 2.84
N ARG A 114 -15.94 17.82 2.99
CA ARG A 114 -15.07 18.27 1.89
C ARG A 114 -14.01 17.23 1.61
N CYS A 115 -13.43 17.28 0.41
CA CYS A 115 -12.19 16.57 0.12
C CYS A 115 -11.13 16.86 1.20
N GLY A 116 -10.43 15.80 1.63
CA GLY A 116 -9.35 15.85 2.62
C GLY A 116 -8.25 16.85 2.28
N GLY A 117 -8.01 17.04 0.99
CA GLY A 117 -6.87 17.79 0.48
C GLY A 117 -5.60 16.94 0.46
N THR A 118 -4.50 17.59 0.11
CA THR A 118 -3.21 16.93 -0.16
C THR A 118 -2.30 16.79 1.06
N ILE A 119 -2.68 17.33 2.21
CA ILE A 119 -1.89 17.18 3.45
C ILE A 119 -2.56 16.13 4.34
N TRP A 120 -1.91 14.99 4.50
CA TRP A 120 -2.40 13.90 5.33
C TRP A 120 -1.64 13.87 6.65
N THR A 121 -2.33 14.19 7.73
CA THR A 121 -1.78 14.01 9.07
C THR A 121 -2.08 12.60 9.53
N ILE A 122 -1.06 11.75 9.53
CA ILE A 122 -1.14 10.35 9.98
C ILE A 122 0.02 10.13 10.95
N PRO A 123 -0.20 10.21 12.27
CA PRO A 123 0.86 9.96 13.24
C PRO A 123 1.20 8.45 13.25
N HIS A 124 2.45 8.12 13.59
CA HIS A 124 2.77 6.75 13.99
C HIS A 124 2.19 6.45 15.37
N ASP A 125 1.71 5.22 15.58
CA ASP A 125 1.27 4.77 16.90
C ASP A 125 2.44 4.83 17.89
N SER A 126 2.26 5.59 18.97
CA SER A 126 3.26 5.75 20.03
C SER A 126 3.40 4.53 20.94
N THR A 127 2.47 3.57 20.83
CA THR A 127 2.31 2.41 21.71
C THR A 127 2.85 1.14 21.06
N LYS A 128 4.17 1.00 21.04
CA LYS A 128 4.82 -0.32 20.93
C LYS A 128 6.02 -0.34 21.87
N SER A 129 6.17 -1.44 22.60
CA SER A 129 7.23 -1.64 23.60
C SER A 129 8.61 -1.45 22.97
N ARG A 130 9.66 -1.33 23.78
CA ARG A 130 11.04 -1.24 23.24
C ARG A 130 11.42 -2.52 22.50
N GLU A 131 10.86 -3.67 22.86
CA GLU A 131 11.07 -4.93 22.15
C GLU A 131 10.46 -4.91 20.73
N ASP A 132 9.22 -4.41 20.57
CA ASP A 132 8.54 -4.30 19.27
C ASP A 132 9.19 -3.30 18.30
N LYS A 133 9.87 -2.28 18.83
CA LYS A 133 10.60 -1.29 18.01
C LYS A 133 11.87 -1.85 17.39
N TRP A 134 12.42 -2.91 17.95
CA TRP A 134 13.69 -3.50 17.51
C TRP A 134 13.51 -4.79 16.71
N SER A 135 12.37 -5.47 16.85
CA SER A 135 12.08 -6.69 16.09
C SER A 135 11.85 -6.39 14.62
N HIS A 136 10.96 -5.44 14.27
CA HIS A 136 10.56 -5.25 12.86
C HIS A 136 10.12 -3.79 12.57
N PRO A 137 11.01 -2.93 12.05
CA PRO A 137 10.64 -1.55 11.72
C PRO A 137 9.65 -1.54 10.54
N CYS A 138 8.36 -1.31 10.83
CA CYS A 138 7.40 -0.93 9.81
C CYS A 138 7.60 0.56 9.49
N PRO A 139 8.06 0.94 8.28
CA PRO A 139 8.45 2.32 8.00
C PRO A 139 7.26 3.29 7.90
N PHE A 140 6.04 2.79 7.68
CA PHE A 140 4.80 3.58 7.59
C PHE A 140 3.63 2.94 8.37
N PRO A 141 2.67 3.75 8.87
CA PRO A 141 1.46 3.25 9.51
C PRO A 141 0.51 2.63 8.47
N VAL A 142 -0.26 1.60 8.85
CA VAL A 142 -1.26 0.92 7.99
C VAL A 142 -2.30 1.90 7.42
N GLU A 143 -2.61 2.96 8.16
CA GLU A 143 -3.52 4.01 7.70
C GLU A 143 -3.04 4.69 6.40
N LEU A 144 -1.73 4.72 6.12
CA LEU A 144 -1.21 5.31 4.88
C LEU A 144 -1.68 4.54 3.62
N PRO A 145 -1.42 3.22 3.47
CA PRO A 145 -1.97 2.46 2.35
C PRO A 145 -3.50 2.38 2.38
N VAL A 146 -4.16 2.35 3.55
CA VAL A 146 -5.64 2.45 3.64
C VAL A 146 -6.13 3.69 2.91
N ARG A 147 -5.50 4.84 3.13
CA ARG A 147 -5.87 6.09 2.45
C ARG A 147 -5.59 6.06 0.96
N CYS A 148 -4.47 5.50 0.53
CA CYS A 148 -4.17 5.36 -0.89
C CYS A 148 -5.23 4.53 -1.62
N ILE A 149 -5.62 3.37 -1.05
CA ILE A 149 -6.62 2.47 -1.63
C ILE A 149 -8.00 3.15 -1.66
N LYS A 150 -8.42 3.77 -0.55
CA LYS A 150 -9.66 4.54 -0.49
C LYS A 150 -9.71 5.69 -1.49
N LEU A 151 -8.62 6.45 -1.61
CA LEU A 151 -8.55 7.58 -2.54
C LEU A 151 -8.66 7.12 -4.00
N HIS A 152 -8.04 6.00 -4.37
CA HIS A 152 -8.21 5.44 -5.72
C HIS A 152 -9.68 5.12 -6.02
N GLY A 153 -10.42 4.69 -5.00
CA GLY A 153 -11.79 4.22 -5.13
C GLY A 153 -11.80 2.69 -5.24
N ILE A 154 -12.45 2.04 -4.28
CA ILE A 154 -12.54 0.57 -4.25
C ILE A 154 -13.57 0.15 -5.29
N LYS A 155 -13.12 -0.64 -6.27
CA LYS A 155 -13.95 -1.20 -7.33
C LYS A 155 -13.96 -2.72 -7.23
N GLU A 156 -15.02 -3.34 -7.72
CA GLU A 156 -15.09 -4.79 -7.89
C GLU A 156 -13.96 -5.29 -8.81
N GLY A 157 -13.36 -6.44 -8.46
CA GLY A 157 -12.22 -7.00 -9.20
C GLY A 157 -10.88 -6.26 -9.02
N MET A 158 -10.85 -5.13 -8.29
CA MET A 158 -9.61 -4.38 -8.06
C MET A 158 -8.57 -5.22 -7.30
N THR A 159 -7.32 -5.17 -7.75
CA THR A 159 -6.17 -5.80 -7.09
C THR A 159 -5.10 -4.77 -6.77
N VAL A 160 -4.57 -4.82 -5.55
CA VAL A 160 -3.50 -3.92 -5.07
C VAL A 160 -2.19 -4.70 -5.03
N LEU A 161 -1.11 -4.12 -5.55
CA LEU A 161 0.24 -4.70 -5.50
C LEU A 161 1.17 -3.82 -4.66
N ASP A 162 1.84 -4.40 -3.68
CA ASP A 162 2.99 -3.80 -3.01
C ASP A 162 4.25 -4.64 -3.28
N PRO A 163 5.17 -4.18 -4.15
CA PRO A 163 6.40 -4.89 -4.46
C PRO A 163 7.48 -4.77 -3.37
N PHE A 164 7.22 -4.00 -2.31
CA PHE A 164 8.10 -3.77 -1.15
C PHE A 164 7.32 -3.82 0.15
N ASN A 165 6.56 -4.91 0.32
CA ASN A 165 5.56 -5.03 1.38
C ASN A 165 6.16 -5.02 2.79
N GLY A 166 7.45 -5.35 2.93
CA GLY A 166 8.15 -5.45 4.20
C GLY A 166 7.38 -6.31 5.18
N VAL A 167 7.16 -5.75 6.36
CA VAL A 167 6.47 -6.42 7.47
C VAL A 167 4.93 -6.40 7.35
N GLY A 168 4.41 -6.15 6.14
CA GLY A 168 3.00 -6.36 5.81
C GLY A 168 2.06 -5.17 6.05
N GLY A 169 2.57 -3.94 6.08
CA GLY A 169 1.72 -2.76 6.30
C GLY A 169 0.61 -2.61 5.24
N SER A 170 0.97 -2.80 3.97
CA SER A 170 0.04 -2.72 2.84
C SER A 170 -0.90 -3.92 2.77
N THR A 171 -0.40 -5.14 2.99
CA THR A 171 -1.25 -6.35 3.03
C THR A 171 -2.25 -6.35 4.17
N THR A 172 -1.90 -5.78 5.34
CA THR A 172 -2.89 -5.55 6.41
C THR A 172 -3.97 -4.55 5.96
N ALA A 173 -3.60 -3.46 5.28
CA ALA A 173 -4.58 -2.50 4.76
C ALA A 173 -5.51 -3.13 3.71
N MET A 174 -4.98 -3.98 2.82
CA MET A 174 -5.77 -4.71 1.83
C MET A 174 -6.82 -5.60 2.51
N ALA A 175 -6.41 -6.35 3.54
CA ALA A 175 -7.32 -7.19 4.31
C ALA A 175 -8.41 -6.39 5.05
N GLN A 176 -8.04 -5.26 5.67
CA GLN A 176 -8.98 -4.37 6.35
C GLN A 176 -10.07 -3.82 5.42
N LEU A 177 -9.72 -3.60 4.16
CA LEU A 177 -10.62 -3.06 3.14
C LEU A 177 -11.33 -4.16 2.34
N GLY A 178 -11.00 -5.44 2.57
CA GLY A 178 -11.55 -6.56 1.82
C GLY A 178 -11.21 -6.52 0.33
N VAL A 179 -10.03 -5.99 -0.03
CA VAL A 179 -9.58 -5.89 -1.43
C VAL A 179 -8.52 -6.94 -1.73
N ASN A 180 -8.49 -7.41 -2.99
CA ASN A 180 -7.46 -8.34 -3.42
C ASN A 180 -6.09 -7.68 -3.39
N GLY A 181 -5.08 -8.44 -2.98
CA GLY A 181 -3.77 -7.91 -2.64
C GLY A 181 -2.62 -8.84 -2.96
N ILE A 182 -1.50 -8.30 -3.42
CA ILE A 182 -0.24 -9.02 -3.57
C ILE A 182 0.84 -8.23 -2.85
N GLY A 183 1.48 -8.85 -1.86
CA GLY A 183 2.64 -8.30 -1.17
C GLY A 183 3.89 -9.10 -1.51
N ILE A 184 4.95 -8.43 -1.92
CA ILE A 184 6.24 -9.05 -2.24
C ILE A 184 7.31 -8.41 -1.37
N ASP A 185 8.18 -9.23 -0.79
CA ASP A 185 9.42 -8.76 -0.17
C ASP A 185 10.55 -9.79 -0.40
N LEU A 186 11.79 -9.32 -0.30
CA LEU A 186 12.99 -10.17 -0.43
C LEU A 186 13.38 -10.79 0.91
N ASP A 187 13.03 -10.17 2.03
CA ASP A 187 13.39 -10.64 3.35
C ASP A 187 12.35 -11.65 3.86
N GLU A 188 12.79 -12.90 4.05
CA GLU A 188 11.92 -13.98 4.50
C GLU A 188 11.35 -13.71 5.91
N GLY A 189 12.13 -13.09 6.79
CA GLY A 189 11.67 -12.72 8.14
C GLY A 189 10.58 -11.64 8.10
N TYR A 190 10.68 -10.69 7.16
CA TYR A 190 9.61 -9.72 6.89
C TYR A 190 8.37 -10.40 6.34
N CYS A 191 8.52 -11.36 5.40
CA CYS A 191 7.41 -12.13 4.86
C CYS A 191 6.68 -12.95 5.94
N GLN A 192 7.43 -13.62 6.83
CA GLN A 192 6.85 -14.36 7.96
C GLN A 192 6.08 -13.44 8.90
N THR A 193 6.66 -12.28 9.24
CA THR A 193 6.00 -11.25 10.06
C THR A 193 4.73 -10.72 9.39
N ALA A 194 4.78 -10.45 8.09
CA ALA A 194 3.64 -10.00 7.29
C ALA A 194 2.52 -11.05 7.30
N LYS A 195 2.87 -12.34 7.15
CA LYS A 195 1.93 -13.45 7.18
C LYS A 195 1.24 -13.58 8.52
N SER A 196 1.98 -13.53 9.63
CA SER A 196 1.39 -13.56 10.98
C SER A 196 0.41 -12.40 11.20
N ARG A 197 0.79 -11.17 10.82
CA ARG A 197 -0.09 -10.00 10.94
C ARG A 197 -1.35 -10.10 10.07
N LEU A 198 -1.23 -10.66 8.88
CA LEU A 198 -2.35 -10.87 7.97
C LEU A 198 -3.35 -11.87 8.56
N LEU A 199 -2.86 -13.00 9.09
CA LEU A 199 -3.70 -14.01 9.74
C LEU A 199 -4.41 -13.45 10.98
N GLU A 200 -3.69 -12.71 11.84
CA GLU A 200 -4.31 -12.05 13.00
C GLU A 200 -5.42 -11.08 12.59
N GLU A 201 -5.23 -10.32 11.51
CA GLU A 201 -6.25 -9.37 11.03
C GLU A 201 -7.47 -10.10 10.45
N GLN A 202 -7.24 -11.18 9.68
CA GLN A 202 -8.31 -12.03 9.17
C GLN A 202 -9.13 -12.63 10.32
N ASP A 203 -8.48 -13.12 11.37
CA ASP A 203 -9.14 -13.65 12.56
C ASP A 203 -9.99 -12.58 13.27
N ARG A 204 -9.48 -11.36 13.42
CA ARG A 204 -10.24 -10.23 13.98
C ARG A 204 -11.49 -9.92 13.17
N ILE A 205 -11.36 -9.87 11.84
CA ILE A 205 -12.48 -9.64 10.91
C ILE A 205 -13.51 -10.77 11.02
N ALA A 206 -13.06 -12.02 11.10
CA ALA A 206 -13.90 -13.21 11.24
C ALA A 206 -14.74 -13.16 12.53
N GLN A 207 -14.11 -12.80 13.65
CA GLN A 207 -14.78 -12.67 14.95
C GLN A 207 -15.81 -11.54 14.93
N PHE A 208 -15.47 -10.40 14.31
CA PHE A 208 -16.38 -9.28 14.15
C PHE A 208 -17.62 -9.67 13.32
N ARG A 209 -17.43 -10.35 12.18
CA ARG A 209 -18.54 -10.85 11.33
C ARG A 209 -19.44 -11.83 12.08
N LYS A 210 -18.87 -12.78 12.84
CA LYS A 210 -19.64 -13.71 13.70
C LYS A 210 -20.47 -13.02 14.78
N THR A 211 -20.07 -11.83 15.20
CA THR A 211 -20.79 -11.04 16.22
C THR A 211 -21.90 -10.17 15.59
N THR A 212 -21.91 -10.01 14.26
CA THR A 212 -22.73 -9.00 13.56
C THR A 212 -23.84 -9.58 12.67
N THR A 213 -23.79 -10.85 12.26
CA THR A 213 -24.88 -11.45 11.46
C THR A 213 -24.98 -12.98 11.59
N ASP A 214 -26.09 -13.45 12.16
CA ASP A 214 -26.89 -14.53 11.57
C ASP A 214 -27.42 -14.03 10.21
N SER A 215 -27.36 -14.87 9.16
CA SER A 215 -27.88 -14.74 7.76
C SER A 215 -26.92 -14.41 6.59
N GLU A 216 -26.71 -15.47 5.80
CA GLU A 216 -26.68 -15.67 4.33
C GLU A 216 -25.48 -15.29 3.41
N ASP A 217 -25.34 -16.16 2.40
CA ASP A 217 -24.20 -16.54 1.55
C ASP A 217 -23.97 -15.65 0.30
N ALA A 218 -22.77 -15.76 -0.31
CA ALA A 218 -22.46 -15.22 -1.64
C ALA A 218 -21.62 -16.20 -2.49
N ASP A 219 -21.86 -16.14 -3.81
CA ASP A 219 -21.80 -17.23 -4.80
C ASP A 219 -20.42 -17.74 -5.26
N MET A 220 -20.35 -19.07 -5.44
CA MET A 220 -19.15 -19.86 -5.77
C MET A 220 -18.69 -19.82 -7.24
N GLU A 221 -19.48 -19.24 -8.15
CA GLU A 221 -19.26 -19.30 -9.60
C GLU A 221 -18.25 -18.23 -10.08
N GLU A 222 -18.23 -17.07 -9.41
CA GLU A 222 -17.34 -15.94 -9.70
C GLU A 222 -15.88 -16.20 -9.25
N LEU A 223 -15.72 -16.99 -8.17
CA LEU A 223 -14.42 -17.47 -7.67
C LEU A 223 -13.72 -18.45 -8.64
N LEU A 224 -14.48 -19.16 -9.47
CA LEU A 224 -13.94 -20.11 -10.44
C LEU A 224 -13.34 -19.41 -11.66
N TYR A 225 -13.81 -18.21 -11.99
CA TYR A 225 -13.32 -17.39 -13.09
C TYR A 225 -11.99 -16.69 -12.74
N LEU A 226 -11.91 -16.07 -11.55
CA LEU A 226 -10.67 -15.50 -11.00
C LEU A 226 -9.55 -16.55 -10.84
N ARG A 227 -9.91 -17.80 -10.57
CA ARG A 227 -8.98 -18.94 -10.56
C ARG A 227 -8.34 -19.19 -11.93
N GLN A 228 -9.03 -18.96 -13.04
CA GLN A 228 -8.46 -19.19 -14.37
C GLN A 228 -7.47 -18.10 -14.78
N GLU A 229 -7.74 -16.83 -14.48
CA GLU A 229 -6.82 -15.72 -14.83
C GLU A 229 -5.55 -15.69 -13.95
N LEU A 230 -5.68 -15.98 -12.65
CA LEU A 230 -4.52 -16.07 -11.75
C LEU A 230 -3.56 -17.21 -12.12
N MET A 231 -4.07 -18.30 -12.70
CA MET A 231 -3.22 -19.42 -13.13
C MET A 231 -2.41 -19.12 -14.37
N VAL A 232 -2.92 -18.29 -15.29
CA VAL A 232 -2.14 -17.79 -16.43
C VAL A 232 -0.99 -16.88 -15.96
N ILE A 233 -1.25 -15.99 -15.00
CA ILE A 233 -0.24 -15.06 -14.46
C ILE A 233 0.84 -15.83 -13.67
N LEU A 234 0.45 -16.87 -12.92
CA LEU A 234 1.39 -17.71 -12.17
C LEU A 234 2.20 -18.64 -13.09
N GLU A 235 1.62 -19.16 -14.18
CA GLU A 235 2.35 -19.95 -15.19
C GLU A 235 3.44 -19.13 -15.90
N ASP A 236 3.16 -17.87 -16.25
CA ASP A 236 4.17 -16.95 -16.80
C ASP A 236 5.29 -16.60 -15.80
N CYS A 237 5.00 -16.62 -14.49
CA CYS A 237 6.00 -16.46 -13.43
C CYS A 237 6.82 -17.73 -13.17
N ILE A 238 6.28 -18.92 -13.45
CA ILE A 238 6.95 -20.23 -13.29
C ILE A 238 8.07 -20.42 -14.33
N ASP A 239 7.86 -19.96 -15.56
CA ASP A 239 8.85 -20.09 -16.64
C ASP A 239 10.13 -19.25 -16.42
N LEU A 240 10.17 -18.45 -15.35
CA LEU A 240 11.31 -17.60 -14.97
C LEU A 240 12.05 -18.06 -13.69
N GLY A 241 11.68 -19.18 -13.04
CA GLY A 241 12.23 -19.58 -11.73
C GLY A 241 12.51 -21.09 -11.55
N GLY A 242 13.52 -21.41 -10.73
CA GLY A 242 13.93 -22.79 -10.39
C GLY A 242 13.03 -23.49 -9.34
N GLN A 243 13.37 -24.73 -8.95
CA GLN A 243 12.56 -25.61 -8.07
C GLN A 243 12.06 -24.99 -6.75
N SER A 244 12.77 -23.99 -6.19
CA SER A 244 12.33 -23.24 -5.00
C SER A 244 11.06 -22.40 -5.25
N SER A 245 10.87 -21.88 -6.47
CA SER A 245 9.71 -21.09 -6.86
C SER A 245 8.44 -21.93 -6.91
N GLN A 246 8.54 -23.22 -7.27
CA GLN A 246 7.39 -24.14 -7.31
C GLN A 246 6.86 -24.49 -5.91
N GLN A 247 7.74 -24.59 -4.91
CA GLN A 247 7.36 -24.81 -3.52
C GLN A 247 6.65 -23.58 -2.93
N ASN A 248 7.19 -22.38 -3.18
CA ASN A 248 6.56 -21.12 -2.74
C ASN A 248 5.19 -20.90 -3.40
N ILE A 249 5.03 -21.29 -4.67
CA ILE A 249 3.74 -21.23 -5.37
C ILE A 249 2.73 -22.20 -4.75
N LYS A 250 3.16 -23.41 -4.38
CA LYS A 250 2.29 -24.37 -3.68
C LYS A 250 1.83 -23.83 -2.32
N GLU A 251 2.72 -23.19 -1.57
CA GLU A 251 2.38 -22.53 -0.30
C GLU A 251 1.46 -21.31 -0.51
N LEU A 252 1.62 -20.58 -1.61
CA LEU A 252 0.70 -19.51 -2.03
C LEU A 252 -0.68 -20.05 -2.37
N TYR A 253 -0.78 -21.18 -3.09
CA TYR A 253 -2.04 -21.87 -3.35
C TYR A 253 -2.72 -22.33 -2.05
N GLU A 254 -1.96 -22.89 -1.11
CA GLU A 254 -2.50 -23.33 0.19
C GLU A 254 -2.96 -22.14 1.05
N MET A 255 -2.28 -20.99 0.97
CA MET A 255 -2.71 -19.74 1.61
C MET A 255 -3.93 -19.11 0.92
N MET A 256 -4.05 -19.22 -0.40
CA MET A 256 -5.24 -18.76 -1.15
C MET A 256 -6.47 -19.63 -0.88
N GLU A 257 -6.28 -20.95 -0.73
CA GLU A 257 -7.37 -21.87 -0.36
C GLU A 257 -7.89 -21.62 1.06
N SER A 258 -7.03 -21.22 2.01
CA SER A 258 -7.46 -20.88 3.38
C SER A 258 -8.12 -19.51 3.48
N SER A 259 -7.81 -18.55 2.60
CA SER A 259 -8.46 -17.23 2.57
C SER A 259 -9.86 -17.23 1.94
N LYS A 260 -10.30 -18.33 1.30
CA LYS A 260 -11.64 -18.49 0.71
C LYS A 260 -12.80 -18.27 1.69
N GLN A 261 -12.57 -18.42 2.99
CA GLN A 261 -13.58 -18.17 4.01
C GLN A 261 -13.93 -16.69 4.21
N PHE A 262 -13.17 -15.76 3.59
CA PHE A 262 -13.24 -14.32 3.89
C PHE A 262 -13.66 -13.41 2.71
N GLY A 263 -13.74 -13.93 1.48
CA GLY A 263 -14.22 -13.19 0.30
C GLY A 263 -13.19 -12.28 -0.39
N PHE A 264 -11.88 -12.44 -0.11
CA PHE A 264 -10.78 -11.71 -0.78
C PHE A 264 -9.47 -12.53 -0.72
N ASN A 265 -8.55 -12.31 -1.67
CA ASN A 265 -7.25 -13.00 -1.72
C ASN A 265 -6.08 -12.03 -1.49
N VAL A 266 -5.30 -12.25 -0.43
CA VAL A 266 -4.02 -11.55 -0.20
C VAL A 266 -2.88 -12.55 -0.24
N VAL A 267 -2.00 -12.40 -1.23
CA VAL A 267 -0.92 -13.35 -1.57
C VAL A 267 0.43 -12.75 -1.17
N LEU A 268 1.26 -13.51 -0.45
CA LEU A 268 2.61 -13.09 -0.01
C LEU A 268 3.69 -13.92 -0.70
N ALA A 269 4.38 -13.35 -1.69
CA ALA A 269 5.45 -14.04 -2.40
C ALA A 269 6.82 -13.64 -1.85
N SER A 270 7.61 -14.62 -1.41
CA SER A 270 9.04 -14.47 -1.14
C SER A 270 9.81 -14.81 -2.41
N ILE A 271 10.63 -13.88 -2.90
CA ILE A 271 11.56 -14.15 -4.02
C ILE A 271 12.83 -14.75 -3.43
N SER A 272 13.21 -15.93 -3.92
CA SER A 272 14.34 -16.67 -3.37
C SER A 272 15.67 -15.88 -3.49
N PRO A 273 16.64 -16.08 -2.58
CA PRO A 273 17.94 -15.41 -2.61
C PRO A 273 18.69 -15.53 -3.95
N GLU A 274 18.48 -16.62 -4.69
CA GLU A 274 19.12 -16.89 -5.98
C GLU A 274 18.65 -15.92 -7.08
N LEU A 275 17.38 -15.52 -7.09
CA LEU A 275 16.83 -14.53 -8.03
C LEU A 275 17.42 -13.13 -7.76
N HIS A 276 17.69 -12.81 -6.49
CA HIS A 276 18.31 -11.54 -6.10
C HIS A 276 19.79 -11.46 -6.54
N GLU A 277 20.52 -12.58 -6.49
CA GLU A 277 21.90 -12.65 -7.00
C GLU A 277 21.94 -12.50 -8.54
N PHE A 278 20.97 -13.10 -9.23
CA PHE A 278 20.77 -12.94 -10.67
C PHE A 278 20.54 -11.47 -11.09
N TYR A 279 19.66 -10.74 -10.39
CA TYR A 279 19.40 -9.32 -10.68
C TYR A 279 20.59 -8.39 -10.34
N ARG A 280 21.44 -8.73 -9.36
CA ARG A 280 22.71 -8.01 -9.11
C ARG A 280 23.74 -8.20 -10.20
N GLY A 281 23.70 -9.33 -10.90
CA GLY A 281 24.65 -9.69 -11.96
C GLY A 281 24.35 -9.06 -13.32
N LEU A 282 23.20 -8.41 -13.51
CA LEU A 282 22.84 -7.80 -14.79
C LEU A 282 23.69 -6.54 -15.06
N PRO A 283 24.27 -6.40 -16.27
CA PRO A 283 24.99 -5.18 -16.65
C PRO A 283 24.07 -3.96 -16.55
N ALA A 284 24.59 -2.83 -16.07
CA ALA A 284 23.83 -1.58 -15.93
C ALA A 284 23.16 -1.10 -17.25
N SER A 285 23.62 -1.59 -18.40
CA SER A 285 23.03 -1.32 -19.72
C SER A 285 21.67 -1.98 -19.97
N LEU A 286 21.28 -2.98 -19.17
CA LEU A 286 19.96 -3.65 -19.25
C LEU A 286 18.92 -3.09 -18.27
N ALA A 287 19.31 -2.07 -17.46
CA ALA A 287 18.44 -1.43 -16.47
C ALA A 287 17.74 -0.14 -16.96
N ALA A 288 17.70 0.11 -18.28
CA ALA A 288 17.04 1.27 -18.91
C ALA A 288 15.55 1.01 -19.21
#